data_AF-H3RFY9-F1
#
_entry.id   AF-H3RFY9-F1
#
_cell.length_a   1.000
_cell.length_b   1.000
_cell.length_c   1.000
_cell.angle_alpha   90.00
_cell.angle_beta   90.00
_cell.angle_gamma   90.00
#
_symmetry.space_group_name_H-M   'P 1'
#
loop_
_entity.id
_entity.type
_entity.pdbx_description
1 polymer ?
#
loop_
_entity_poly.entity_id
_entity_poly.type
_entity_poly.pdbx_seq_one_letter_code
_entity_poly.pdbx_strand_id
1 'polypeptide(L)'
;MEVRDLLEHDLGHDQVVDLDEAPPLSLLRAISQRSGIGLDRLRSMSFAGWVPWLLDGLAPDLPDALATYVFQFSVLLPKHHHRIITITNWRAWQPILPIYRACPLCLKDPARQITLLVWKVPLMLSCPLHGCWLESYKVKQGRFFSWENTYIAPRKTSDPIAAMDRRTWQALTTGYVELPRRRIHAGIWFRLLRGLLDELNTPLAQCGSYAWSVRYVWERCGYPLRAGQGLWRPYEILSPAVQLQMLEAAATAINLLESDVLHSHGDQANLFMPEPQTGFTTGISVVHKNIEPADHWKEAIEAINEAVVDARHNPETARSLFALASYGQRDPESLARVRAMFAENGIPPEFLSHYVPDGPFTSIRLNDGLSDWF
;
A
#
# COMPACT_ATOMS: atom_id res chain seq x y z
N MET A 1 -13.43 -44.34 2.86
CA MET A 1 -13.45 -44.14 1.40
C MET A 1 -12.54 -42.96 1.13
N GLU A 2 -11.46 -43.18 0.40
CA GLU A 2 -10.51 -42.10 0.10
C GLU A 2 -11.10 -41.15 -0.94
N VAL A 3 -10.67 -39.88 -0.93
CA VAL A 3 -11.16 -38.88 -1.90
C VAL A 3 -10.82 -39.30 -3.34
N ARG A 4 -9.72 -40.04 -3.53
CA ARG A 4 -9.36 -40.63 -4.83
C ARG A 4 -10.39 -41.66 -5.29
N ASP A 5 -10.83 -42.56 -4.42
CA ASP A 5 -11.83 -43.59 -4.78
C ASP A 5 -13.17 -42.95 -5.20
N LEU A 6 -13.56 -41.86 -4.52
CA LEU A 6 -14.72 -41.06 -4.91
C LEU A 6 -14.53 -40.37 -6.27
N LEU A 7 -13.38 -39.72 -6.48
CA LEU A 7 -13.10 -39.04 -7.74
C LEU A 7 -13.07 -40.03 -8.91
N GLU A 8 -12.37 -41.15 -8.74
CA GLU A 8 -12.15 -42.15 -9.78
C GLU A 8 -13.40 -42.99 -10.06
N HIS A 9 -13.98 -43.60 -9.02
CA HIS A 9 -15.05 -44.59 -9.20
C HIS A 9 -16.45 -43.99 -9.12
N ASP A 10 -16.65 -42.90 -8.37
CA ASP A 10 -17.96 -42.27 -8.25
C ASP A 10 -18.17 -41.16 -9.27
N LEU A 11 -17.14 -40.33 -9.51
CA LEU A 11 -17.22 -39.16 -10.40
C LEU A 11 -16.56 -39.37 -11.77
N GLY A 12 -15.85 -40.48 -11.99
CA GLY A 12 -15.25 -40.83 -13.28
C GLY A 12 -14.03 -39.98 -13.67
N HIS A 13 -13.27 -39.51 -12.68
CA HIS A 13 -12.12 -38.63 -12.82
C HIS A 13 -10.86 -39.21 -12.17
N ASP A 14 -9.96 -39.81 -12.96
CA ASP A 14 -8.72 -40.44 -12.45
C ASP A 14 -7.56 -39.45 -12.21
N GLN A 15 -7.60 -38.27 -12.87
CA GLN A 15 -6.46 -37.37 -12.87
C GLN A 15 -6.38 -36.55 -11.59
N VAL A 16 -5.17 -36.51 -11.02
CA VAL A 16 -4.78 -35.55 -9.98
C VAL A 16 -4.60 -34.17 -10.63
N VAL A 17 -5.70 -33.56 -11.05
CA VAL A 17 -5.75 -32.14 -11.42
C VAL A 17 -5.84 -31.34 -10.13
N ASP A 18 -5.11 -30.24 -10.03
CA ASP A 18 -5.30 -29.31 -8.92
C ASP A 18 -6.70 -28.69 -9.01
N LEU A 19 -7.61 -29.20 -8.17
CA LEU A 19 -9.02 -28.80 -8.13
C LEU A 19 -9.19 -27.38 -7.62
N ASP A 20 -8.20 -26.83 -6.92
CA ASP A 20 -8.23 -25.43 -6.50
C ASP A 20 -7.88 -24.49 -7.66
N GLU A 21 -7.04 -24.92 -8.61
CA GLU A 21 -6.63 -24.10 -9.75
C GLU A 21 -7.70 -24.07 -10.85
N ALA A 22 -7.95 -25.20 -11.50
CA ALA A 22 -8.82 -25.27 -12.67
C ALA A 22 -9.53 -26.65 -12.75
N PRO A 23 -10.56 -26.87 -11.90
CA PRO A 23 -11.27 -28.15 -11.89
C PRO A 23 -11.96 -28.39 -13.25
N PRO A 24 -11.91 -29.60 -13.81
CA PRO A 24 -12.55 -29.92 -15.09
C PRO A 24 -14.05 -29.63 -15.08
N LEU A 25 -14.58 -29.06 -16.17
CA LEU A 25 -16.01 -28.73 -16.27
C LEU A 25 -16.91 -29.97 -16.16
N SER A 26 -16.48 -31.12 -16.66
CA SER A 26 -17.18 -32.40 -16.50
C SER A 26 -17.32 -32.78 -15.02
N LEU A 27 -16.26 -32.61 -14.22
CA LEU A 27 -16.27 -32.88 -12.78
C LEU A 27 -17.27 -31.96 -12.07
N LEU A 28 -17.22 -30.66 -12.36
CA LEU A 28 -18.14 -29.70 -11.75
C LEU A 28 -19.60 -29.99 -12.11
N ARG A 29 -19.88 -30.43 -13.34
CA ARG A 29 -21.24 -30.85 -13.75
C ARG A 29 -21.70 -32.09 -13.00
N ALA A 30 -20.84 -33.09 -12.85
CA ALA A 30 -21.16 -34.30 -12.10
C ALA A 30 -21.47 -33.99 -10.62
N ILE A 31 -20.64 -33.15 -9.98
CA ILE A 31 -20.87 -32.69 -8.61
C ILE A 31 -22.18 -31.90 -8.52
N SER A 32 -22.45 -31.00 -9.48
CA SER A 32 -23.68 -30.19 -9.50
C SER A 32 -24.94 -31.05 -9.56
N GLN A 33 -24.95 -32.04 -10.46
CA GLN A 33 -26.09 -32.95 -10.64
C GLN A 33 -26.38 -33.79 -9.39
N ARG A 34 -25.34 -34.23 -8.67
CA ARG A 34 -25.49 -35.11 -7.51
C ARG A 34 -25.76 -34.38 -6.20
N SER A 35 -25.13 -33.22 -6.02
CA SER A 35 -25.24 -32.43 -4.78
C SER A 35 -26.40 -31.43 -4.80
N GLY A 36 -26.95 -31.11 -5.98
CA GLY A 36 -27.90 -30.02 -6.16
C GLY A 36 -27.27 -28.62 -6.05
N ILE A 37 -25.95 -28.52 -5.85
CA ILE A 37 -25.24 -27.24 -5.83
C ILE A 37 -25.12 -26.72 -7.25
N GLY A 38 -25.54 -25.47 -7.50
CA GLY A 38 -25.47 -24.84 -8.82
C GLY A 38 -24.04 -24.78 -9.37
N LEU A 39 -23.89 -24.97 -10.68
CA LEU A 39 -22.60 -25.00 -11.36
C LEU A 39 -21.78 -23.71 -11.15
N ASP A 40 -22.42 -22.55 -11.13
CA ASP A 40 -21.72 -21.26 -10.95
C ASP A 40 -21.13 -21.13 -9.54
N ARG A 41 -21.82 -21.67 -8.53
CA ARG A 41 -21.28 -21.73 -7.17
C ARG A 41 -20.06 -22.64 -7.11
N LEU A 42 -20.11 -23.81 -7.75
CA LEU A 42 -18.96 -24.71 -7.81
C LEU A 42 -17.77 -24.10 -8.56
N ARG A 43 -18.02 -23.39 -9.67
CA ARG A 43 -16.97 -22.63 -10.39
C ARG A 43 -16.31 -21.60 -9.49
N SER A 44 -17.10 -20.85 -8.70
CA SER A 44 -16.58 -19.82 -7.78
C SER A 44 -15.70 -20.37 -6.65
N MET A 45 -15.63 -21.69 -6.47
CA MET A 45 -14.82 -22.37 -5.46
C MET A 45 -13.40 -22.71 -5.96
N SER A 46 -13.00 -22.26 -7.15
CA SER A 46 -11.64 -22.41 -7.69
C SER A 46 -11.06 -21.08 -8.19
N PHE A 47 -9.74 -21.02 -8.38
CA PHE A 47 -9.05 -19.86 -8.94
C PHE A 47 -9.51 -19.54 -10.36
N ALA A 48 -9.83 -20.55 -11.18
CA ALA A 48 -10.44 -20.37 -12.49
C ALA A 48 -11.78 -19.60 -12.41
N GLY A 49 -12.56 -19.80 -11.35
CA GLY A 49 -13.80 -19.04 -11.13
C GLY A 49 -13.60 -17.60 -10.70
N TRP A 50 -12.37 -17.19 -10.35
CA TRP A 50 -12.05 -15.82 -9.94
C TRP A 50 -11.47 -14.97 -11.08
N VAL A 51 -11.25 -15.57 -12.26
CA VAL A 51 -10.95 -14.87 -13.51
C VAL A 51 -12.24 -14.22 -14.06
N PRO A 52 -12.21 -12.97 -14.61
CA PRO A 52 -11.06 -12.07 -14.78
C PRO A 52 -10.81 -11.09 -13.62
N TRP A 53 -11.52 -11.25 -12.50
CA TRP A 53 -11.66 -10.17 -11.51
C TRP A 53 -10.47 -10.12 -10.56
N LEU A 54 -10.14 -11.25 -9.94
CA LEU A 54 -8.91 -11.37 -9.14
C LEU A 54 -7.70 -11.60 -10.03
N LEU A 55 -7.82 -12.48 -11.01
CA LEU A 55 -6.74 -12.88 -11.92
C LEU A 55 -7.12 -12.45 -13.34
N ASP A 56 -6.22 -11.86 -14.13
CA ASP A 56 -6.51 -11.57 -15.54
C ASP A 56 -6.73 -12.84 -16.37
N GLY A 57 -6.07 -13.93 -15.98
CA GLY A 57 -6.19 -15.24 -16.58
C GLY A 57 -5.31 -16.27 -15.89
N LEU A 58 -5.46 -17.53 -16.30
CA LEU A 58 -4.59 -18.64 -15.87
C LEU A 58 -3.53 -18.99 -16.93
N ALA A 59 -3.51 -18.33 -18.08
CA ALA A 59 -2.47 -18.57 -19.07
C ALA A 59 -1.12 -18.02 -18.55
N PRO A 60 -0.03 -18.80 -18.61
CA PRO A 60 1.28 -18.36 -18.13
C PRO A 60 1.92 -17.25 -19.00
N ASP A 61 1.46 -17.07 -20.24
CA ASP A 61 2.23 -16.37 -21.28
C ASP A 61 1.61 -15.04 -21.71
N LEU A 62 0.85 -14.37 -20.83
CA LEU A 62 0.26 -13.06 -21.15
C LEU A 62 1.37 -11.98 -21.21
N PRO A 63 1.66 -11.40 -22.39
CA PRO A 63 2.66 -10.34 -22.49
C PRO A 63 2.25 -9.15 -21.63
N ASP A 64 3.23 -8.53 -20.96
CA ASP A 64 3.02 -7.34 -20.12
C ASP A 64 1.99 -7.50 -18.99
N ALA A 65 1.60 -8.73 -18.62
CA ALA A 65 0.57 -9.01 -17.62
C ALA A 65 0.80 -8.27 -16.29
N LEU A 66 2.05 -8.21 -15.84
CA LEU A 66 2.42 -7.45 -14.65
C LEU A 66 2.09 -5.96 -14.83
N ALA A 67 2.51 -5.36 -15.94
CA ALA A 67 2.31 -3.95 -16.18
C ALA A 67 0.82 -3.61 -16.35
N THR A 68 0.08 -4.45 -17.07
CA THR A 68 -1.36 -4.27 -17.27
C THR A 68 -2.16 -4.54 -16.03
N TYR A 69 -1.69 -5.31 -15.05
CA TYR A 69 -2.43 -5.56 -13.82
C TYR A 69 -2.05 -4.57 -12.71
N VAL A 70 -0.76 -4.36 -12.49
CA VAL A 70 -0.21 -3.66 -11.31
C VAL A 70 -0.13 -2.14 -11.51
N PHE A 71 0.23 -1.66 -12.70
CA PHE A 71 0.54 -0.24 -12.93
C PHE A 71 -0.65 0.59 -13.46
N GLN A 72 -1.85 0.01 -13.46
CA GLN A 72 -3.06 0.71 -13.93
C GLN A 72 -3.48 1.84 -12.98
N PHE A 73 -3.37 1.59 -11.67
CA PHE A 73 -3.82 2.49 -10.64
C PHE A 73 -2.67 2.94 -9.77
N SER A 74 -2.80 4.16 -9.25
CA SER A 74 -1.85 4.77 -8.35
C SER A 74 -2.57 5.27 -7.10
N VAL A 75 -2.01 5.01 -5.92
CA VAL A 75 -2.61 5.34 -4.62
C VAL A 75 -1.72 6.34 -3.89
N LEU A 76 -0.61 5.92 -3.27
CA LEU A 76 0.30 6.79 -2.52
C LEU A 76 1.13 7.69 -3.43
N LEU A 77 1.71 7.10 -4.45
CA LEU A 77 2.63 7.75 -5.39
C LEU A 77 1.89 8.19 -6.65
N PRO A 78 2.32 9.25 -7.35
CA PRO A 78 1.76 9.57 -8.67
C PRO A 78 2.05 8.44 -9.66
N LYS A 79 1.30 8.40 -10.76
CA LYS A 79 1.50 7.38 -11.78
C LYS A 79 2.92 7.46 -12.36
N HIS A 80 3.74 6.47 -12.05
CA HIS A 80 5.11 6.40 -12.55
C HIS A 80 5.18 5.62 -13.87
N HIS A 81 6.09 6.05 -14.74
CA HIS A 81 6.50 5.22 -15.87
C HIS A 81 7.47 4.16 -15.33
N HIS A 82 6.92 3.05 -14.84
CA HIS A 82 7.74 1.91 -14.44
C HIS A 82 8.52 1.40 -15.65
N ARG A 83 9.79 1.04 -15.42
CA ARG A 83 10.54 0.28 -16.43
C ARG A 83 9.76 -0.99 -16.68
N ILE A 84 9.45 -1.29 -17.95
CA ILE A 84 8.72 -2.51 -18.30
C ILE A 84 9.62 -3.69 -17.91
N ILE A 85 9.19 -4.42 -16.89
CA ILE A 85 9.84 -5.66 -16.42
C ILE A 85 8.95 -6.80 -16.88
N THR A 86 9.44 -7.58 -17.84
CA THR A 86 8.78 -8.80 -18.26
C THR A 86 9.17 -9.93 -17.32
N ILE A 87 8.17 -10.61 -16.77
CA ILE A 87 8.37 -11.76 -15.88
C ILE A 87 7.64 -12.93 -16.48
N THR A 88 8.40 -13.97 -16.83
CA THR A 88 7.87 -15.20 -17.39
C THR A 88 6.95 -15.87 -16.37
N ASN A 89 5.80 -16.37 -16.83
CA ASN A 89 4.82 -17.09 -16.02
C ASN A 89 4.27 -16.29 -14.84
N TRP A 90 4.31 -14.95 -14.88
CA TRP A 90 3.73 -14.14 -13.83
C TRP A 90 2.20 -14.18 -13.89
N ARG A 91 1.59 -14.42 -12.73
CA ARG A 91 0.14 -14.38 -12.54
C ARG A 91 -0.15 -13.60 -11.26
N ALA A 92 -1.08 -12.66 -11.35
CA ALA A 92 -1.46 -11.81 -10.21
C ALA A 92 -1.81 -12.68 -8.99
N TRP A 93 -1.33 -12.32 -7.80
CA TRP A 93 -1.67 -12.99 -6.54
C TRP A 93 -1.33 -14.48 -6.40
N GLN A 94 -0.80 -15.15 -7.43
CA GLN A 94 -0.40 -16.55 -7.33
C GLN A 94 0.98 -16.64 -6.67
N PRO A 95 1.08 -17.16 -5.44
CA PRO A 95 2.36 -17.22 -4.76
C PRO A 95 3.26 -18.28 -5.41
N ILE A 96 4.56 -18.02 -5.46
CA ILE A 96 5.54 -19.00 -5.98
C ILE A 96 5.69 -20.22 -5.07
N LEU A 97 5.42 -20.06 -3.77
CA LEU A 97 5.40 -21.13 -2.78
C LEU A 97 3.97 -21.33 -2.26
N PRO A 98 3.52 -22.58 -2.04
CA PRO A 98 2.24 -22.84 -1.42
C PRO A 98 2.10 -22.17 -0.06
N ILE A 99 0.95 -21.55 0.18
CA ILE A 99 0.62 -20.90 1.44
C ILE A 99 -0.36 -21.78 2.22
N TYR A 100 0.04 -22.17 3.43
CA TYR A 100 -0.77 -23.00 4.33
C TYR A 100 -1.07 -22.23 5.60
N ARG A 101 -2.18 -21.49 5.57
CA ARG A 101 -2.65 -20.68 6.69
C ARG A 101 -4.12 -20.94 6.94
N ALA A 102 -4.53 -20.93 8.20
CA ALA A 102 -5.93 -21.11 8.54
C ALA A 102 -6.31 -20.36 9.82
N CYS A 103 -7.60 -20.12 9.97
CA CYS A 103 -8.13 -19.59 11.21
C CYS A 103 -8.17 -20.69 12.29
N PRO A 104 -7.55 -20.47 13.48
CA PRO A 104 -7.60 -21.44 14.56
C PRO A 104 -9.01 -21.76 15.06
N LEU A 105 -9.90 -20.77 15.02
CA LEU A 105 -11.30 -20.93 15.44
C LEU A 105 -12.12 -21.72 14.41
N CYS A 106 -11.94 -21.46 13.10
CA CYS A 106 -12.60 -22.23 12.05
C CYS A 106 -12.19 -23.71 12.09
N LEU A 107 -10.90 -24.01 12.28
CA LEU A 107 -10.44 -25.41 12.29
C LEU A 107 -10.79 -26.15 13.57
N LYS A 108 -11.06 -25.44 14.68
CA LYS A 108 -11.49 -26.05 15.94
C LYS A 108 -12.93 -26.55 15.88
N ASP A 109 -13.77 -26.02 14.99
CA ASP A 109 -15.16 -26.48 14.82
C ASP A 109 -15.19 -27.84 14.11
N PRO A 110 -15.53 -28.95 14.81
CA PRO A 110 -15.55 -30.29 14.23
C PRO A 110 -16.66 -30.47 13.19
N ALA A 111 -17.71 -29.65 13.22
CA ALA A 111 -18.79 -29.68 12.22
C ALA A 111 -18.42 -28.91 10.95
N ARG A 112 -17.41 -28.03 11.02
CA ARG A 112 -17.05 -27.07 9.97
C ARG A 112 -15.54 -26.82 9.95
N GLN A 113 -14.75 -27.87 9.76
CA GLN A 113 -13.31 -27.76 9.46
C GLN A 113 -13.08 -27.13 8.08
N ILE A 114 -13.41 -25.85 7.98
CA ILE A 114 -13.41 -25.08 6.74
C ILE A 114 -12.01 -24.51 6.54
N THR A 115 -11.39 -24.88 5.43
CA THR A 115 -10.26 -24.15 4.87
C THR A 115 -10.77 -23.35 3.70
N LEU A 116 -10.68 -22.02 3.77
CA LEU A 116 -11.09 -21.16 2.66
C LEU A 116 -9.98 -21.10 1.61
N LEU A 117 -10.36 -21.19 0.33
CA LEU A 117 -9.41 -21.09 -0.79
C LEU A 117 -8.60 -19.78 -0.74
N VAL A 118 -9.22 -18.68 -0.33
CA VAL A 118 -8.55 -17.36 -0.24
C VAL A 118 -7.35 -17.37 0.71
N TRP A 119 -7.31 -18.26 1.70
CA TRP A 119 -6.17 -18.33 2.62
C TRP A 119 -4.90 -18.90 1.97
N LYS A 120 -5.04 -19.55 0.80
CA LYS A 120 -3.93 -20.06 -0.01
C LYS A 120 -3.29 -19.00 -0.90
N VAL A 121 -3.82 -17.77 -0.92
CA VAL A 121 -3.23 -16.63 -1.62
C VAL A 121 -2.90 -15.50 -0.63
N PRO A 122 -1.87 -14.68 -0.93
CA PRO A 122 -1.43 -13.59 -0.06
C PRO A 122 -2.32 -12.34 -0.25
N LEU A 123 -3.62 -12.46 0.02
CA LEU A 123 -4.60 -11.37 -0.10
C LEU A 123 -5.11 -10.83 1.23
N MET A 124 -5.06 -11.66 2.27
CA MET A 124 -5.63 -11.38 3.58
C MET A 124 -4.71 -11.87 4.69
N LEU A 125 -4.79 -11.21 5.85
CA LEU A 125 -4.03 -11.56 7.06
C LEU A 125 -4.91 -12.18 8.14
N SER A 126 -6.21 -11.92 8.09
CA SER A 126 -7.20 -12.30 9.10
C SER A 126 -8.34 -13.14 8.55
N CYS A 127 -8.99 -13.86 9.46
CA CYS A 127 -10.21 -14.59 9.17
C CYS A 127 -11.39 -13.62 9.01
N PRO A 128 -12.13 -13.63 7.89
CA PRO A 128 -13.29 -12.76 7.72
C PRO A 128 -14.45 -13.08 8.67
N LEU A 129 -14.49 -14.30 9.22
CA LEU A 129 -15.55 -14.74 10.14
C LEU A 129 -15.24 -14.39 11.60
N HIS A 130 -13.96 -14.42 11.98
CA HIS A 130 -13.55 -14.33 13.39
C HIS A 130 -12.65 -13.12 13.70
N GLY A 131 -12.13 -12.41 12.69
CA GLY A 131 -11.24 -11.26 12.88
C GLY A 131 -9.90 -11.57 13.57
N CYS A 132 -9.50 -12.84 13.62
CA CYS A 132 -8.21 -13.26 14.15
C CYS A 132 -7.21 -13.50 13.04
N TRP A 133 -5.92 -13.42 13.36
CA TRP A 133 -4.83 -13.78 12.44
C TRP A 133 -5.02 -15.19 11.86
N LEU A 134 -4.63 -15.34 10.60
CA LEU A 134 -4.45 -16.64 9.98
C LEU A 134 -3.09 -17.20 10.42
N GLU A 135 -3.10 -18.42 10.94
CA GLU A 135 -1.91 -19.06 11.51
C GLU A 135 -1.42 -20.16 10.57
N SER A 136 -0.09 -20.30 10.47
CA SER A 136 0.53 -21.28 9.58
C SER A 136 0.38 -22.71 10.10
N TYR A 137 0.18 -23.64 9.19
CA TYR A 137 0.04 -25.06 9.49
C TYR A 137 0.79 -25.95 8.51
N LYS A 138 1.16 -27.14 8.98
CA LYS A 138 1.80 -28.19 8.19
C LYS A 138 0.74 -29.05 7.51
N VAL A 139 1.01 -29.40 6.26
CA VAL A 139 0.16 -30.26 5.45
C VAL A 139 0.74 -31.67 5.39
N LYS A 140 -0.12 -32.69 5.46
CA LYS A 140 0.21 -34.07 5.12
C LYS A 140 -0.87 -34.61 4.19
N GLN A 141 -0.47 -35.10 3.01
CA GLN A 141 -1.38 -35.62 1.98
C GLN A 141 -2.50 -34.63 1.60
N GLY A 142 -2.17 -33.35 1.45
CA GLY A 142 -3.13 -32.31 1.07
C GLY A 142 -4.10 -31.87 2.19
N ARG A 143 -3.98 -32.42 3.39
CA ARG A 143 -4.83 -32.09 4.54
C ARG A 143 -4.03 -31.42 5.66
N PHE A 144 -4.74 -30.65 6.49
CA PHE A 144 -4.21 -30.15 7.76
C PHE A 144 -3.64 -31.30 8.59
N PHE A 145 -2.40 -31.17 9.05
CA PHE A 145 -1.74 -32.16 9.90
C PHE A 145 -1.49 -31.63 11.31
N SER A 146 -0.80 -30.49 11.42
CA SER A 146 -0.55 -29.83 12.70
C SER A 146 -0.27 -28.36 12.47
N TRP A 147 -0.42 -27.54 13.51
CA TRP A 147 0.08 -26.17 13.48
C TRP A 147 1.61 -26.13 13.38
N GLU A 148 2.16 -25.08 12.78
CA GLU A 148 3.61 -24.87 12.79
C GLU A 148 4.12 -24.49 14.19
N ASN A 149 3.36 -23.64 14.89
CA ASN A 149 3.61 -23.29 16.29
C ASN A 149 2.80 -24.20 17.23
N THR A 150 3.41 -24.63 18.33
CA THR A 150 2.79 -25.56 19.29
C THR A 150 1.64 -24.95 20.10
N TYR A 151 1.69 -23.64 20.36
CA TYR A 151 0.66 -22.91 21.10
C TYR A 151 -0.06 -21.93 20.17
N ILE A 152 -1.24 -22.34 19.69
CA ILE A 152 -2.09 -21.50 18.85
C ILE A 152 -3.26 -20.97 19.69
N ALA A 153 -3.08 -19.77 20.23
CA ALA A 153 -4.18 -18.96 20.71
C ALA A 153 -4.63 -18.02 19.58
N PRO A 154 -5.95 -17.84 19.35
CA PRO A 154 -6.43 -16.86 18.39
C PRO A 154 -5.92 -15.46 18.73
N ARG A 155 -5.09 -14.88 17.87
CA ARG A 155 -4.60 -13.51 18.02
C ARG A 155 -5.53 -12.57 17.28
N LYS A 156 -6.07 -11.56 17.95
CA LYS A 156 -6.86 -10.52 17.30
C LYS A 156 -5.97 -9.71 16.35
N THR A 157 -6.48 -9.33 15.19
CA THR A 157 -5.78 -8.40 14.29
C THR A 157 -5.98 -6.95 14.72
N SER A 158 -5.10 -6.07 14.25
CA SER A 158 -5.28 -4.63 14.41
C SER A 158 -6.46 -4.15 13.55
N ASP A 159 -7.06 -3.02 13.92
CA ASP A 159 -8.22 -2.48 13.21
C ASP A 159 -7.93 -2.17 11.72
N PRO A 160 -6.76 -1.62 11.33
CA PRO A 160 -6.41 -1.42 9.91
C PRO A 160 -6.43 -2.73 9.11
N ILE A 161 -5.82 -3.79 9.64
CA ILE A 161 -5.78 -5.10 8.99
C ILE A 161 -7.20 -5.65 8.86
N ALA A 162 -7.98 -5.63 9.95
CA ALA A 162 -9.34 -6.13 9.95
C ALA A 162 -10.23 -5.37 8.96
N ALA A 163 -10.06 -4.05 8.81
CA ALA A 163 -10.80 -3.24 7.85
C ALA A 163 -10.45 -3.59 6.40
N MET A 164 -9.16 -3.66 6.06
CA MET A 164 -8.70 -4.06 4.74
C MET A 164 -9.19 -5.47 4.38
N ASP A 165 -9.05 -6.42 5.30
CA ASP A 165 -9.46 -7.80 5.08
C ASP A 165 -10.99 -7.95 4.94
N ARG A 166 -11.79 -7.19 5.69
CA ARG A 166 -13.25 -7.15 5.49
C ARG A 166 -13.61 -6.67 4.09
N ARG A 167 -12.92 -5.65 3.57
CA ARG A 167 -13.12 -5.14 2.20
C ARG A 167 -12.72 -6.19 1.16
N THR A 168 -11.58 -6.85 1.34
CA THR A 168 -11.15 -7.96 0.48
C THR A 168 -12.15 -9.10 0.49
N TRP A 169 -12.70 -9.45 1.65
CA TRP A 169 -13.76 -10.46 1.76
C TRP A 169 -15.07 -10.03 1.08
N GLN A 170 -15.44 -8.75 1.22
CA GLN A 170 -16.60 -8.18 0.54
C GLN A 170 -16.43 -8.28 -0.99
N ALA A 171 -15.23 -7.96 -1.50
CA ALA A 171 -14.91 -8.07 -2.92
C ALA A 171 -15.15 -9.50 -3.44
N LEU A 172 -14.67 -10.51 -2.70
CA LEU A 172 -14.78 -11.92 -3.08
C LEU A 172 -16.20 -12.47 -3.02
N THR A 173 -17.00 -12.00 -2.06
CA THR A 173 -18.33 -12.58 -1.79
C THR A 173 -19.47 -11.82 -2.44
N THR A 174 -19.30 -10.53 -2.73
CA THR A 174 -20.36 -9.66 -3.26
C THR A 174 -20.04 -9.07 -4.63
N GLY A 175 -18.77 -9.13 -5.08
CA GLY A 175 -18.33 -8.54 -6.35
C GLY A 175 -18.05 -7.03 -6.30
N TYR A 176 -18.17 -6.40 -5.13
CA TYR A 176 -17.87 -4.97 -4.94
C TYR A 176 -17.24 -4.69 -3.57
N VAL A 177 -16.72 -3.48 -3.40
CA VAL A 177 -16.18 -2.97 -2.13
C VAL A 177 -16.76 -1.60 -1.84
N GLU A 178 -17.19 -1.39 -0.60
CA GLU A 178 -17.54 -0.05 -0.11
C GLU A 178 -16.29 0.68 0.38
N LEU A 179 -15.95 1.77 -0.31
CA LEU A 179 -14.92 2.72 0.09
C LEU A 179 -15.58 4.04 0.51
N PRO A 180 -14.91 4.89 1.31
CA PRO A 180 -15.52 6.10 1.86
C PRO A 180 -16.23 7.00 0.85
N ARG A 181 -15.69 7.17 -0.37
CA ARG A 181 -16.34 8.01 -1.39
C ARG A 181 -17.38 7.31 -2.24
N ARG A 182 -17.14 6.05 -2.59
CA ARG A 182 -18.02 5.31 -3.49
C ARG A 182 -17.76 3.81 -3.44
N ARG A 183 -18.78 3.08 -3.85
CA ARG A 183 -18.67 1.67 -4.21
C ARG A 183 -17.77 1.49 -5.44
N ILE A 184 -16.88 0.50 -5.40
CA ILE A 184 -16.07 0.09 -6.55
C ILE A 184 -16.23 -1.41 -6.85
N HIS A 185 -15.99 -1.81 -8.09
CA HIS A 185 -16.00 -3.21 -8.50
C HIS A 185 -14.83 -4.00 -7.87
N ALA A 186 -15.03 -5.28 -7.56
CA ALA A 186 -14.01 -6.14 -6.95
C ALA A 186 -12.69 -6.18 -7.74
N GLY A 187 -12.76 -6.22 -9.08
CA GLY A 187 -11.57 -6.17 -9.92
C GLY A 187 -10.74 -4.89 -9.79
N ILE A 188 -11.38 -3.75 -9.48
CA ILE A 188 -10.68 -2.48 -9.19
C ILE A 188 -10.01 -2.57 -7.83
N TRP A 189 -10.68 -3.12 -6.82
CA TRP A 189 -10.11 -3.31 -5.48
C TRP A 189 -8.81 -4.13 -5.51
N PHE A 190 -8.80 -5.27 -6.20
CA PHE A 190 -7.61 -6.11 -6.25
C PHE A 190 -6.45 -5.43 -6.99
N ARG A 191 -6.71 -4.68 -8.06
CA ARG A 191 -5.65 -3.94 -8.76
C ARG A 191 -5.15 -2.74 -7.95
N LEU A 192 -6.02 -2.04 -7.24
CA LEU A 192 -5.63 -0.98 -6.29
C LEU A 192 -4.73 -1.52 -5.18
N LEU A 193 -5.13 -2.62 -4.54
CA LEU A 193 -4.34 -3.23 -3.48
C LEU A 193 -2.98 -3.71 -4.00
N ARG A 194 -2.96 -4.32 -5.19
CA ARG A 194 -1.69 -4.78 -5.80
C ARG A 194 -0.78 -3.63 -6.21
N GLY A 195 -1.34 -2.53 -6.74
CA GLY A 195 -0.62 -1.31 -7.07
C GLY A 195 -0.03 -0.66 -5.82
N LEU A 196 -0.81 -0.53 -4.75
CA LEU A 196 -0.36 -0.03 -3.45
C LEU A 196 0.80 -0.85 -2.88
N LEU A 197 0.73 -2.18 -2.96
CA LEU A 197 1.85 -3.04 -2.56
C LEU A 197 3.12 -2.77 -3.39
N ASP A 198 2.97 -2.46 -4.67
CA ASP A 198 4.11 -2.13 -5.54
C ASP A 198 4.73 -0.79 -5.21
N GLU A 199 3.91 0.23 -4.94
CA GLU A 199 4.34 1.55 -4.51
C GLU A 199 5.09 1.48 -3.17
N LEU A 200 4.60 0.69 -2.22
CA LEU A 200 5.28 0.44 -0.94
C LEU A 200 6.59 -0.32 -1.11
N ASN A 201 6.76 -1.06 -2.21
CA ASN A 201 8.00 -1.74 -2.57
C ASN A 201 8.97 -0.86 -3.39
N THR A 202 8.57 0.37 -3.74
CA THR A 202 9.38 1.27 -4.55
C THR A 202 10.56 1.79 -3.71
N PRO A 203 11.82 1.75 -4.21
CA PRO A 203 12.96 2.33 -3.51
C PRO A 203 12.75 3.84 -3.28
N LEU A 204 13.06 4.35 -2.08
CA LEU A 204 12.86 5.78 -1.76
C LEU A 204 13.54 6.75 -2.74
N ALA A 205 14.70 6.36 -3.30
CA ALA A 205 15.41 7.14 -4.30
C ALA A 205 14.59 7.37 -5.59
N GLN A 206 13.60 6.51 -5.86
CA GLN A 206 12.69 6.60 -7.02
C GLN A 206 11.38 7.32 -6.67
N CYS A 207 11.08 7.53 -5.38
CA CYS A 207 9.85 8.19 -4.94
C CYS A 207 9.93 9.74 -5.03
N GLY A 208 11.12 10.31 -5.26
CA GLY A 208 11.29 11.77 -5.35
C GLY A 208 10.79 12.51 -4.11
N SER A 209 10.03 13.60 -4.31
CA SER A 209 9.41 14.39 -3.23
C SER A 209 8.38 13.62 -2.40
N TYR A 210 7.90 12.47 -2.88
CA TYR A 210 6.86 11.67 -2.24
C TYR A 210 7.43 10.55 -1.35
N ALA A 211 8.76 10.48 -1.21
CA ALA A 211 9.45 9.49 -0.38
C ALA A 211 8.98 9.53 1.09
N TRP A 212 8.57 10.71 1.58
CA TRP A 212 8.07 10.87 2.94
C TRP A 212 6.83 10.02 3.20
N SER A 213 5.84 10.00 2.30
CA SER A 213 4.60 9.24 2.50
C SER A 213 4.86 7.74 2.62
N VAL A 214 5.72 7.19 1.75
CA VAL A 214 6.12 5.77 1.81
C VAL A 214 6.88 5.47 3.09
N ARG A 215 7.85 6.32 3.45
CA ARG A 215 8.63 6.16 4.67
C ARG A 215 7.76 6.20 5.92
N TYR A 216 6.82 7.15 5.97
CA TYR A 216 5.90 7.31 7.08
C TYR A 216 5.03 6.06 7.30
N VAL A 217 4.51 5.44 6.23
CA VAL A 217 3.77 4.17 6.33
C VAL A 217 4.61 3.08 6.99
N TRP A 218 5.85 2.88 6.52
CA TRP A 218 6.76 1.86 7.07
C TRP A 218 7.11 2.12 8.54
N GLU A 219 7.35 3.38 8.91
CA GLU A 219 7.57 3.78 10.30
C GLU A 219 6.36 3.48 11.18
N ARG A 220 5.13 3.69 10.68
CA ARG A 220 3.88 3.43 11.42
C ARG A 220 3.56 1.95 11.63
N CYS A 221 3.96 1.07 10.71
CA CYS A 221 3.81 -0.38 10.91
C CYS A 221 5.02 -1.02 11.65
N GLY A 222 6.05 -0.24 11.97
CA GLY A 222 7.19 -0.71 12.77
C GLY A 222 8.13 -1.66 12.02
N TYR A 223 8.06 -1.71 10.69
CA TYR A 223 8.92 -2.53 9.85
C TYR A 223 9.97 -1.68 9.11
N PRO A 224 11.14 -2.26 8.79
CA PRO A 224 12.09 -1.60 7.91
C PRO A 224 11.47 -1.35 6.54
N LEU A 225 11.95 -0.31 5.84
CA LEU A 225 11.52 0.02 4.49
C LEU A 225 11.50 -1.22 3.59
N ARG A 226 10.42 -1.38 2.82
CA ARG A 226 10.20 -2.53 1.93
C ARG A 226 10.33 -3.87 2.65
N ALA A 227 9.96 -3.94 3.93
CA ALA A 227 10.13 -5.13 4.77
C ALA A 227 11.58 -5.69 4.78
N GLY A 228 12.57 -4.79 4.67
CA GLY A 228 14.00 -5.15 4.69
C GLY A 228 14.55 -5.66 3.37
N GLN A 229 13.79 -5.57 2.27
CA GLN A 229 14.25 -5.99 0.96
C GLN A 229 15.36 -5.07 0.43
N GLY A 230 16.41 -5.67 -0.14
CA GLY A 230 17.47 -4.95 -0.85
C GLY A 230 17.12 -4.65 -2.31
N LEU A 231 16.57 -5.64 -3.02
CA LEU A 231 16.20 -5.57 -4.43
C LEU A 231 14.68 -5.61 -4.60
N TRP A 232 14.16 -4.85 -5.57
CA TRP A 232 12.75 -4.93 -5.93
C TRP A 232 12.45 -6.30 -6.57
N ARG A 233 11.31 -6.86 -6.20
CA ARG A 233 10.76 -8.13 -6.69
C ARG A 233 9.23 -8.03 -6.67
N PRO A 234 8.51 -8.68 -7.60
CA PRO A 234 7.06 -8.78 -7.51
C PRO A 234 6.62 -9.38 -6.20
N TYR A 235 5.48 -8.90 -5.71
CA TYR A 235 4.88 -9.35 -4.46
C TYR A 235 4.72 -10.88 -4.39
N GLU A 236 4.33 -11.50 -5.50
CA GLU A 236 4.04 -12.92 -5.62
C GLU A 236 5.24 -13.84 -5.36
N ILE A 237 6.47 -13.34 -5.57
CA ILE A 237 7.71 -14.12 -5.41
C ILE A 237 8.43 -13.84 -4.09
N LEU A 238 7.87 -12.95 -3.26
CA LEU A 238 8.43 -12.64 -1.95
C LEU A 238 8.24 -13.81 -0.98
N SER A 239 9.08 -13.88 0.04
CA SER A 239 8.90 -14.87 1.09
C SER A 239 7.59 -14.61 1.84
N PRO A 240 6.94 -15.64 2.41
CA PRO A 240 5.68 -15.45 3.13
C PRO A 240 5.76 -14.39 4.23
N ALA A 241 6.87 -14.33 4.98
CA ALA A 241 7.07 -13.32 6.01
C ALA A 241 7.05 -11.88 5.45
N VAL A 242 7.71 -11.65 4.31
CA VAL A 242 7.73 -10.34 3.64
C VAL A 242 6.36 -10.00 3.07
N GLN A 243 5.66 -10.98 2.49
CA GLN A 243 4.29 -10.81 1.98
C GLN A 243 3.32 -10.34 3.08
N LEU A 244 3.44 -10.90 4.29
CA LEU A 244 2.63 -10.51 5.46
C LEU A 244 2.92 -9.06 5.88
N GLN A 245 4.20 -8.70 6.03
CA GLN A 245 4.61 -7.35 6.43
C GLN A 245 4.16 -6.29 5.42
N MET A 246 4.23 -6.61 4.13
CA MET A 246 3.77 -5.72 3.07
C MET A 246 2.24 -5.52 3.08
N LEU A 247 1.45 -6.56 3.35
CA LEU A 247 -0.01 -6.41 3.54
C LEU A 247 -0.35 -5.57 4.77
N GLU A 248 0.42 -5.70 5.85
CA GLU A 248 0.25 -4.87 7.04
C GLU A 248 0.59 -3.40 6.76
N ALA A 249 1.66 -3.15 5.99
CA ALA A 249 1.97 -1.81 5.50
C ALA A 249 0.86 -1.26 4.59
N ALA A 250 0.29 -2.07 3.69
CA ALA A 250 -0.84 -1.66 2.84
C ALA A 250 -2.10 -1.32 3.67
N ALA A 251 -2.43 -2.15 4.67
CA ALA A 251 -3.53 -1.89 5.59
C ALA A 251 -3.31 -0.57 6.37
N THR A 252 -2.07 -0.34 6.81
CA THR A 252 -1.67 0.89 7.49
C THR A 252 -1.81 2.10 6.58
N ALA A 253 -1.34 2.02 5.33
CA ALA A 253 -1.49 3.08 4.34
C ALA A 253 -2.95 3.45 4.10
N ILE A 254 -3.81 2.44 3.85
CA ILE A 254 -5.25 2.65 3.67
C ILE A 254 -5.86 3.36 4.87
N ASN A 255 -5.54 2.91 6.09
CA ASN A 255 -6.06 3.54 7.31
C ASN A 255 -5.60 5.00 7.46
N LEU A 256 -4.34 5.31 7.12
CA LEU A 256 -3.81 6.68 7.19
C LEU A 256 -4.46 7.61 6.16
N LEU A 257 -4.79 7.10 4.97
CA LEU A 257 -5.56 7.83 3.95
C LEU A 257 -7.00 8.07 4.39
N GLU A 258 -7.65 7.03 4.93
CA GLU A 258 -9.03 7.11 5.44
C GLU A 258 -9.17 8.08 6.63
N SER A 259 -8.10 8.25 7.40
CA SER A 259 -8.05 9.16 8.55
C SER A 259 -7.55 10.56 8.19
N ASP A 260 -7.28 10.85 6.91
CA ASP A 260 -6.71 12.12 6.42
C ASP A 260 -5.38 12.54 7.10
N VAL A 261 -4.63 11.57 7.63
CA VAL A 261 -3.31 11.79 8.26
C VAL A 261 -2.20 11.82 7.22
N LEU A 262 -2.38 11.06 6.13
CA LEU A 262 -1.40 10.95 5.06
C LEU A 262 -1.96 11.57 3.78
N HIS A 263 -1.31 12.63 3.31
CA HIS A 263 -1.56 13.16 1.98
C HIS A 263 -0.85 12.31 0.93
N SER A 264 -1.55 12.09 -0.17
CA SER A 264 -1.19 11.13 -1.19
C SER A 264 -1.48 11.72 -2.56
N HIS A 265 -0.63 11.33 -3.52
CA HIS A 265 -0.55 11.97 -4.83
C HIS A 265 -0.90 11.03 -5.98
N GLY A 266 -1.34 9.82 -5.66
CA GLY A 266 -1.86 8.89 -6.67
C GLY A 266 -3.26 9.29 -7.12
N ASP A 267 -3.56 8.96 -8.37
CA ASP A 267 -4.80 9.34 -9.04
C ASP A 267 -6.04 8.83 -8.29
N GLN A 268 -5.89 7.70 -7.60
CA GLN A 268 -6.98 6.98 -6.93
C GLN A 268 -6.97 7.12 -5.41
N ALA A 269 -6.09 7.98 -4.87
CA ALA A 269 -6.03 8.29 -3.44
C ALA A 269 -7.39 8.73 -2.88
N ASN A 270 -8.11 9.50 -3.68
CA ASN A 270 -9.39 10.06 -3.32
C ASN A 270 -10.45 9.02 -2.96
N LEU A 271 -10.36 7.77 -3.46
CA LEU A 271 -11.31 6.71 -3.16
C LEU A 271 -11.31 6.35 -1.68
N PHE A 272 -10.16 6.49 -1.03
CA PHE A 272 -9.93 6.19 0.38
C PHE A 272 -10.20 7.38 1.29
N MET A 273 -10.19 8.60 0.77
CA MET A 273 -10.43 9.79 1.59
C MET A 273 -11.92 9.94 1.91
N PRO A 274 -12.28 10.48 3.08
CA PRO A 274 -13.66 10.85 3.37
C PRO A 274 -14.27 11.72 2.26
N GLU A 275 -15.58 11.62 2.08
CA GLU A 275 -16.27 12.53 1.16
C GLU A 275 -16.04 13.97 1.64
N PRO A 276 -15.59 14.89 0.76
CA PRO A 276 -15.49 16.29 1.12
C PRO A 276 -16.86 16.75 1.60
N GLN A 277 -16.93 17.42 2.75
CA GLN A 277 -18.19 18.00 3.21
C GLN A 277 -18.59 19.18 2.31
N THR A 278 -19.00 18.90 1.08
CA THR A 278 -19.76 19.86 0.29
C THR A 278 -21.15 19.88 0.88
N GLY A 279 -21.40 20.83 1.79
CA GLY A 279 -22.74 21.07 2.30
C GLY A 279 -23.69 21.19 1.11
N PHE A 280 -24.77 20.42 1.12
CA PHE A 280 -25.87 20.60 0.18
C PHE A 280 -26.33 22.06 0.26
N THR A 281 -25.99 22.87 -0.74
CA THR A 281 -26.48 24.24 -0.87
C THR A 281 -27.91 24.15 -1.40
N THR A 282 -28.87 24.17 -0.48
CA THR A 282 -30.29 24.35 -0.78
C THR A 282 -30.51 25.77 -1.32
N GLY A 283 -30.13 26.06 -2.56
CA GLY A 283 -30.60 27.20 -3.38
C GLY A 283 -30.52 28.61 -2.77
N ILE A 284 -29.94 28.77 -1.59
CA ILE A 284 -29.69 30.00 -0.87
C ILE A 284 -28.19 30.01 -0.76
N SER A 285 -27.55 30.97 -1.44
CA SER A 285 -26.15 31.29 -1.22
C SER A 285 -25.99 31.70 0.24
N VAL A 286 -25.74 30.72 1.10
CA VAL A 286 -25.01 30.97 2.32
C VAL A 286 -23.67 31.46 1.80
N VAL A 287 -23.40 32.74 2.05
CA VAL A 287 -22.06 33.29 1.98
C VAL A 287 -21.26 32.44 2.95
N HIS A 288 -20.67 31.36 2.44
CA HIS A 288 -19.48 30.81 3.00
C HIS A 288 -18.55 32.01 3.06
N LYS A 289 -18.29 32.51 4.27
CA LYS A 289 -17.03 33.18 4.49
C LYS A 289 -16.01 32.14 4.08
N ASN A 290 -15.52 32.27 2.85
CA ASN A 290 -14.24 31.74 2.46
C ASN A 290 -13.32 32.22 3.57
N ILE A 291 -13.00 31.33 4.51
CA ILE A 291 -11.69 31.39 5.10
C ILE A 291 -10.83 31.06 3.89
N GLU A 292 -10.39 32.11 3.20
CA GLU A 292 -9.36 31.98 2.17
C GLU A 292 -8.30 31.06 2.79
N PRO A 293 -7.88 29.99 2.10
CA PRO A 293 -6.72 29.25 2.57
C PRO A 293 -5.67 30.32 2.82
N ALA A 294 -5.23 30.45 4.08
CA ALA A 294 -4.22 31.44 4.44
C ALA A 294 -3.14 31.29 3.37
N ASP A 295 -2.92 32.38 2.64
CA ASP A 295 -2.13 32.36 1.43
C ASP A 295 -0.69 32.22 1.91
N HIS A 296 -0.31 31.02 2.33
CA HIS A 296 0.95 30.71 2.97
C HIS A 296 2.11 31.09 2.04
N TRP A 297 1.84 31.17 0.74
CA TRP A 297 2.72 31.74 -0.26
C TRP A 297 2.86 33.25 -0.14
N LYS A 298 1.76 33.99 0.07
CA LYS A 298 1.80 35.42 0.37
C LYS A 298 2.47 35.71 1.72
N GLU A 299 2.15 34.95 2.77
CA GLU A 299 2.81 35.05 4.08
C GLU A 299 4.30 34.72 3.98
N ALA A 300 4.69 33.69 3.22
CA ALA A 300 6.08 33.36 2.97
C ALA A 300 6.79 34.46 2.15
N ILE A 301 6.13 35.04 1.14
CA ILE A 301 6.69 36.16 0.35
C ILE A 301 6.85 37.40 1.23
N GLU A 302 5.87 37.71 2.10
CA GLU A 302 5.96 38.79 3.08
C GLU A 302 7.10 38.55 4.06
N ALA A 303 7.22 37.35 4.63
CA ALA A 303 8.31 36.98 5.53
C ALA A 303 9.70 37.05 4.86
N ILE A 304 9.82 36.65 3.59
CA ILE A 304 11.06 36.77 2.81
C ILE A 304 11.38 38.25 2.55
N ASN A 305 10.39 39.06 2.20
CA ASN A 305 10.58 40.50 1.98
C ASN A 305 11.00 41.21 3.27
N GLU A 306 10.37 40.88 4.41
CA GLU A 306 10.75 41.39 5.72
C GLU A 306 12.18 40.96 6.10
N ALA A 307 12.53 39.69 5.87
CA ALA A 307 13.88 39.21 6.11
C ALA A 307 14.91 39.93 5.21
N VAL A 308 14.57 40.25 3.96
CA VAL A 308 15.45 41.04 3.07
C VAL A 308 15.62 42.47 3.57
N VAL A 309 14.58 43.10 4.11
CA VAL A 309 14.66 44.43 4.72
C VAL A 309 15.53 44.40 5.99
N ASP A 310 15.36 43.38 6.83
CA ASP A 310 16.18 43.19 8.04
C ASP A 310 17.65 42.90 7.69
N ALA A 311 17.90 42.06 6.68
CA ALA A 311 19.25 41.72 6.21
C ALA A 311 20.07 42.91 5.69
N ARG A 312 19.42 44.03 5.33
CA ARG A 312 20.15 45.28 4.99
C ARG A 312 20.87 45.89 6.19
N HIS A 313 20.40 45.60 7.40
CA HIS A 313 20.88 46.20 8.64
C HIS A 313 21.39 45.16 9.65
N ASN A 314 21.05 43.88 9.46
CA ASN A 314 21.42 42.78 10.34
C ASN A 314 22.31 41.75 9.62
N PRO A 315 23.60 41.60 10.03
CA PRO A 315 24.52 40.67 9.40
C PRO A 315 24.16 39.19 9.62
N GLU A 316 23.44 38.85 10.69
CA GLU A 316 23.03 37.46 10.95
C GLU A 316 21.89 37.02 10.03
N THR A 317 20.88 37.88 9.87
CA THR A 317 19.77 37.64 8.92
C THR A 317 20.26 37.59 7.47
N ALA A 318 21.22 38.44 7.11
CA ALA A 318 21.87 38.40 5.80
C ALA A 318 22.57 37.06 5.52
N ARG A 319 23.27 36.49 6.53
CA ARG A 319 23.94 35.18 6.42
C ARG A 319 22.94 34.03 6.35
N SER A 320 21.87 34.07 7.13
CA SER A 320 20.79 33.08 7.11
C SER A 320 20.07 33.05 5.75
N LEU A 321 19.73 34.23 5.20
CA LEU A 321 19.17 34.33 3.84
C LEU A 321 20.17 33.87 2.77
N PHE A 322 21.45 34.22 2.92
CA PHE A 322 22.47 33.80 1.98
C PHE A 322 22.66 32.28 1.98
N ALA A 323 22.64 31.64 3.15
CA ALA A 323 22.69 30.18 3.28
C ALA A 323 21.48 29.51 2.61
N LEU A 324 20.28 30.10 2.75
CA LEU A 324 19.07 29.60 2.11
C LEU A 324 19.15 29.74 0.58
N ALA A 325 19.58 30.90 0.09
CA ALA A 325 19.68 31.20 -1.35
C ALA A 325 20.82 30.44 -2.06
N SER A 326 21.88 30.07 -1.34
CA SER A 326 22.99 29.27 -1.86
C SER A 326 22.81 27.76 -1.65
N TYR A 327 21.65 27.32 -1.15
CA TYR A 327 21.37 25.90 -0.94
C TYR A 327 21.54 25.08 -2.23
N GLY A 328 22.42 24.08 -2.18
CA GLY A 328 22.76 23.23 -3.33
C GLY A 328 23.83 23.79 -4.28
N GLN A 329 24.25 25.05 -4.11
CA GLN A 329 25.33 25.67 -4.88
C GLN A 329 26.62 25.66 -4.07
N ARG A 330 27.70 25.08 -4.63
CA ARG A 330 29.00 24.95 -3.95
C ARG A 330 30.18 25.47 -4.76
N ASP A 331 29.97 25.78 -6.03
CA ASP A 331 31.04 26.33 -6.87
C ASP A 331 31.21 27.85 -6.61
N PRO A 332 32.45 28.37 -6.64
CA PRO A 332 32.73 29.78 -6.36
C PRO A 332 32.01 30.77 -7.29
N GLU A 333 31.75 30.40 -8.55
CA GLU A 333 31.08 31.27 -9.52
C GLU A 333 29.60 31.44 -9.19
N SER A 334 28.91 30.36 -8.81
CA SER A 334 27.52 30.40 -8.33
C SER A 334 27.38 31.24 -7.06
N LEU A 335 28.28 31.07 -6.09
CA LEU A 335 28.27 31.90 -4.87
C LEU A 335 28.56 33.37 -5.17
N ALA A 336 29.41 33.68 -6.15
CA ALA A 336 29.65 35.06 -6.59
C ALA A 336 28.40 35.68 -7.24
N ARG A 337 27.64 34.92 -8.04
CA ARG A 337 26.35 35.37 -8.59
C ARG A 337 25.32 35.67 -7.50
N VAL A 338 25.22 34.81 -6.49
CA VAL A 338 24.32 35.05 -5.35
C VAL A 338 24.75 36.29 -4.55
N ARG A 339 26.05 36.50 -4.33
CA ARG A 339 26.56 37.73 -3.67
C ARG A 339 26.23 38.99 -4.47
N ALA A 340 26.36 38.96 -5.80
CA ALA A 340 26.00 40.08 -6.66
C ALA A 340 24.51 40.42 -6.55
N MET A 341 23.64 39.41 -6.57
CA MET A 341 22.20 39.56 -6.38
C MET A 341 21.85 40.19 -5.01
N PHE A 342 22.54 39.81 -3.94
CA PHE A 342 22.32 40.41 -2.61
C PHE A 342 22.75 41.88 -2.57
N ALA A 343 23.87 42.23 -3.21
CA ALA A 343 24.33 43.61 -3.33
C ALA A 343 23.35 44.48 -4.14
N GLU A 344 22.79 43.95 -5.23
CA GLU A 344 21.75 44.61 -6.03
C GLU A 344 20.47 44.90 -5.22
N ASN A 345 20.18 44.07 -4.21
CA ASN A 345 19.03 44.25 -3.32
C ASN A 345 19.35 45.10 -2.08
N GLY A 346 20.52 45.75 -2.04
CA GLY A 346 20.91 46.72 -1.01
C GLY A 346 21.45 46.08 0.28
N ILE A 347 21.81 44.79 0.28
CA ILE A 347 22.45 44.14 1.41
C ILE A 347 23.95 44.44 1.39
N PRO A 348 24.54 44.99 2.47
CA PRO A 348 25.95 45.36 2.50
C PRO A 348 26.90 44.19 2.17
N PRO A 349 27.80 44.33 1.18
CA PRO A 349 28.72 43.27 0.80
C PRO A 349 29.64 42.81 1.94
N GLU A 350 29.93 43.70 2.89
CA GLU A 350 30.70 43.42 4.11
C GLU A 350 30.08 42.35 5.02
N PHE A 351 28.77 42.11 4.95
CA PHE A 351 28.11 41.07 5.74
C PHE A 351 28.42 39.65 5.22
N LEU A 352 28.81 39.54 3.94
CA LEU A 352 28.94 38.28 3.18
C LEU A 352 30.32 38.04 2.57
N SER A 353 31.25 39.00 2.70
CA SER A 353 32.58 39.01 2.05
C SER A 353 33.48 37.83 2.44
N HIS A 354 33.31 37.31 3.66
CA HIS A 354 34.08 36.18 4.20
C HIS A 354 33.20 35.00 4.65
N TYR A 355 31.88 35.07 4.42
CA TYR A 355 30.96 34.02 4.83
C TYR A 355 30.93 32.90 3.79
N VAL A 356 31.19 31.68 4.26
CA VAL A 356 31.00 30.43 3.52
C VAL A 356 29.92 29.66 4.28
N PRO A 357 28.80 29.29 3.63
CA PRO A 357 27.74 28.54 4.29
C PRO A 357 28.25 27.13 4.62
N ASP A 358 28.38 26.82 5.90
CA ASP A 358 28.57 25.44 6.37
C ASP A 358 27.28 24.62 6.15
N GLY A 359 27.43 23.30 6.04
CA GLY A 359 26.41 22.34 5.58
C GLY A 359 25.00 22.42 6.22
N PRO A 360 24.05 21.64 5.69
CA PRO A 360 22.64 21.99 5.48
C PRO A 360 21.87 22.44 6.74
N PHE A 361 20.75 23.14 6.52
CA PHE A 361 19.69 23.49 7.47
C PHE A 361 19.04 22.26 8.16
N THR A 362 19.83 21.45 8.85
CA THR A 362 19.40 20.37 9.74
C THR A 362 20.24 20.33 11.03
N SER A 363 20.95 21.41 11.35
CA SER A 363 21.67 21.56 12.63
C SER A 363 21.24 22.79 13.40
N ILE A 364 19.93 23.08 13.44
CA ILE A 364 19.39 23.71 14.65
C ILE A 364 19.34 22.58 15.68
N ARG A 365 20.36 22.50 16.54
CA ARG A 365 20.21 21.82 17.82
C ARG A 365 19.12 22.60 18.56
N LEU A 366 17.94 22.00 18.71
CA LEU A 366 17.03 22.30 19.81
C LEU A 366 17.81 22.03 21.11
N ASN A 367 18.61 22.99 21.58
CA ASN A 367 19.16 23.07 22.95
C ASN A 367 20.01 24.33 23.17
N ASP A 368 19.51 25.50 22.77
CA ASP A 368 19.92 26.76 23.41
C ASP A 368 18.67 27.40 24.02
N GLY A 369 18.55 27.24 25.33
CA GLY A 369 17.46 27.79 26.11
C GLY A 369 17.35 27.10 27.46
N LEU A 370 17.99 27.72 28.46
CA LEU A 370 17.92 27.49 29.92
C LEU A 370 19.14 26.81 30.55
N SER A 371 20.27 27.52 30.53
CA SER A 371 21.01 27.67 31.79
C SER A 371 20.15 28.50 32.74
N ASP A 372 19.79 27.96 33.90
CA ASP A 372 19.88 28.67 35.18
C ASP A 372 19.62 27.71 36.37
N TRP A 373 20.68 27.55 37.17
CA TRP A 373 20.69 27.42 38.63
C TRP A 373 19.34 27.16 39.36
N PHE A 374 19.08 25.90 39.74
CA PHE A 374 18.91 25.35 41.11
C PHE A 374 18.32 23.94 41.06
#